data_AF-A0A4Y9MCB9-F1
#
_entry.id   AF-A0A4Y9MCB9-F1
#
_cell.length_a   1.000
_cell.length_b   1.000
_cell.length_c   1.000
_cell.angle_alpha   90.00
_cell.angle_beta   90.00
_cell.angle_gamma   90.00
#
_symmetry.space_group_name_H-M   'P 1'
#
loop_
_entity.id
_entity.type
_entity.pdbx_description
1 polymer ?
#
loop_
_entity_poly.entity_id
_entity_poly.type
_entity_poly.pdbx_seq_one_letter_code
_entity_poly.pdbx_strand_id
1 'polypeptide(L)'
;MTSKWICPARAGRAGCHALGAAQGEAATQLGLPIITPPEDHTTRKSCTNKTMDFTPDPDDANHERKLMQREYYGSRRWRRLFKRRALVEGVFGILKNASRQRLRRGQNRLPGLAMASIVAAVKASVFNEEQLRSWHDRPARGPADHPLLQPDPPYWGFRDLTKEEAKAVDAEHLRRLRGGHMQPVLEAA
;
A
#
# COMPACT_ATOMS: atom_id res chain seq x y z
N MET A 1 -18.37 11.51 -25.93
CA MET A 1 -17.35 11.00 -26.87
C MET A 1 -17.48 9.50 -27.02
N THR A 2 -17.97 9.03 -28.18
CA THR A 2 -18.13 7.59 -28.48
C THR A 2 -16.79 6.99 -28.90
N SER A 3 -16.43 5.83 -28.33
CA SER A 3 -15.24 5.06 -28.73
C SER A 3 -15.66 3.78 -29.44
N LYS A 4 -15.06 3.49 -30.59
CA LYS A 4 -15.32 2.24 -31.34
C LYS A 4 -14.33 1.16 -30.92
N TRP A 5 -14.84 -0.01 -30.58
CA TRP A 5 -14.06 -1.17 -30.17
C TRP A 5 -14.26 -2.33 -31.14
N ILE A 6 -13.23 -3.14 -31.35
CA ILE A 6 -13.28 -4.34 -32.20
C ILE A 6 -12.88 -5.57 -31.38
N CYS A 7 -13.50 -6.71 -31.67
CA CYS A 7 -13.12 -7.99 -31.09
C CYS A 7 -11.62 -8.27 -31.37
N PRO A 8 -10.80 -8.62 -30.35
CA PRO A 8 -9.38 -8.91 -30.54
C PRO A 8 -9.10 -10.01 -31.57
N ALA A 9 -9.98 -11.02 -31.66
CA ALA A 9 -9.83 -12.09 -32.64
C ALA A 9 -10.11 -11.62 -34.07
N ARG A 10 -11.12 -10.76 -34.27
CA ARG A 10 -11.37 -10.10 -35.57
C ARG A 10 -10.26 -9.12 -35.96
N ALA A 11 -9.56 -8.55 -34.98
CA ALA A 11 -8.39 -7.69 -35.18
C ALA A 11 -7.08 -8.48 -35.38
N GLY A 12 -7.12 -9.81 -35.41
CA GLY A 12 -5.94 -10.66 -35.61
C GLY A 12 -4.94 -10.67 -34.44
N ARG A 13 -5.37 -10.25 -33.24
CA ARG A 13 -4.54 -10.21 -32.03
C ARG A 13 -4.68 -11.46 -31.15
N ALA A 14 -5.69 -12.28 -31.42
CA ALA A 14 -5.99 -13.52 -30.70
C ALA A 14 -6.72 -14.51 -31.64
N GLY A 15 -6.76 -15.78 -31.25
CA GLY A 15 -7.62 -16.80 -31.84
C GLY A 15 -8.99 -16.86 -31.15
N CYS A 16 -10.06 -17.21 -31.85
CA CYS A 16 -11.34 -17.52 -31.21
C CYS A 16 -12.15 -18.57 -31.98
N HIS A 17 -12.61 -19.61 -31.29
CA HIS A 17 -13.40 -20.69 -31.91
C HIS A 17 -14.76 -20.23 -32.46
N ALA A 18 -15.30 -19.11 -31.95
CA ALA A 18 -16.54 -18.52 -32.49
C ALA A 18 -16.39 -17.97 -33.92
N LEU A 19 -15.15 -17.75 -34.40
CA LEU A 19 -14.87 -17.31 -35.77
C LEU A 19 -14.55 -18.47 -36.73
N GLY A 20 -14.64 -19.71 -36.24
CA GLY A 20 -14.35 -20.94 -36.98
C GLY A 20 -13.01 -21.58 -36.63
N ALA A 21 -12.89 -22.87 -36.93
CA ALA A 21 -11.71 -23.68 -36.61
C ALA A 21 -10.42 -23.13 -37.23
N ALA A 22 -10.48 -22.66 -38.48
CA ALA A 22 -9.35 -22.09 -39.21
C ALA A 22 -8.70 -20.90 -38.48
N GLN A 23 -9.49 -20.11 -37.74
CA GLN A 23 -8.99 -18.96 -37.01
C GLN A 23 -8.23 -19.39 -35.74
N GLY A 24 -8.69 -20.45 -35.07
CA GLY A 24 -7.97 -21.10 -33.97
C GLY A 24 -6.66 -21.72 -34.44
N GLU A 25 -6.65 -22.41 -35.57
CA GLU A 25 -5.45 -23.00 -36.16
C GLU A 25 -4.41 -21.93 -36.53
N ALA A 26 -4.84 -20.85 -37.20
CA ALA A 26 -3.97 -19.72 -37.52
C ALA A 26 -3.37 -19.07 -36.27
N ALA A 27 -4.16 -18.94 -35.19
CA ALA A 27 -3.66 -18.41 -33.93
C ALA A 27 -2.63 -19.34 -33.27
N THR A 28 -2.84 -20.66 -33.31
CA THR A 28 -1.84 -21.64 -32.84
C THR A 28 -0.52 -21.50 -33.59
N GLN A 29 -0.56 -21.41 -34.92
CA GLN A 29 0.64 -21.26 -35.75
C GLN A 29 1.41 -19.96 -35.45
N LEU A 30 0.68 -18.88 -35.15
CA LEU A 30 1.25 -17.58 -34.81
C LEU A 30 1.61 -17.44 -33.32
N GLY A 31 1.42 -18.47 -32.49
CA GLY A 31 1.67 -18.42 -31.05
C GLY A 31 0.79 -17.41 -30.30
N LEU A 32 -0.40 -17.12 -30.83
CA LEU A 32 -1.35 -16.16 -30.26
C LEU A 32 -2.28 -16.83 -29.23
N PRO A 33 -2.74 -16.09 -28.21
CA PRO A 33 -3.70 -16.63 -27.24
C PRO A 33 -5.01 -17.00 -27.93
N ILE A 34 -5.56 -18.17 -27.60
CA ILE A 34 -6.84 -18.67 -28.10
C ILE A 34 -7.89 -18.50 -27.02
N ILE A 35 -8.97 -17.81 -27.35
CA ILE A 35 -10.06 -17.50 -26.44
C ILE A 35 -11.19 -18.51 -26.69
N THR A 36 -11.61 -19.19 -25.62
CA THR A 36 -12.85 -19.97 -25.62
C THR A 36 -14.03 -19.01 -25.54
N PRO A 37 -14.91 -18.95 -26.56
CA PRO A 37 -16.07 -18.08 -26.52
C PRO A 37 -17.07 -18.57 -25.46
N PRO A 38 -17.92 -17.68 -24.92
CA PRO A 38 -19.03 -18.09 -24.08
C PRO A 38 -20.06 -18.90 -24.89
N GLU A 39 -20.88 -19.70 -24.22
CA GLU A 39 -21.87 -20.59 -24.87
C GLU A 39 -22.88 -19.81 -25.72
N ASP A 40 -23.25 -18.60 -25.30
CA ASP A 40 -24.20 -17.70 -25.96
C ASP A 40 -23.55 -16.73 -26.97
N HIS A 41 -22.35 -17.03 -27.48
CA HIS A 41 -21.63 -16.17 -28.42
C HIS A 41 -22.38 -15.90 -29.73
N THR A 42 -23.30 -16.76 -30.14
CA THR A 42 -24.10 -16.61 -31.36
C THR A 42 -25.13 -15.49 -31.26
N THR A 43 -25.60 -15.17 -30.05
CA THR A 43 -26.62 -14.14 -29.80
C THR A 43 -26.03 -12.87 -29.20
N ARG A 44 -24.82 -12.93 -28.62
CA ARG A 44 -24.14 -11.76 -28.06
C ARG A 44 -23.69 -10.77 -29.14
N LYS A 45 -24.16 -9.52 -29.01
CA LYS A 45 -23.75 -8.39 -29.87
C LYS A 45 -22.23 -8.17 -29.91
N SER A 46 -21.50 -8.52 -28.85
CA SER A 46 -20.05 -8.41 -28.79
C SER A 46 -19.29 -9.37 -29.71
N CYS A 47 -19.92 -10.49 -30.08
CA CYS A 47 -19.34 -11.51 -30.95
C CYS A 47 -19.84 -11.37 -32.40
N THR A 48 -21.10 -10.95 -32.57
CA THR A 48 -21.74 -10.82 -33.90
C THR A 48 -21.41 -9.51 -34.60
N ASN A 49 -21.27 -8.39 -33.88
CA ASN A 49 -20.95 -7.10 -34.49
C ASN A 49 -19.46 -6.99 -34.85
N LYS A 50 -19.17 -6.36 -35.99
CA LYS A 50 -17.79 -6.07 -36.42
C LYS A 50 -17.12 -5.05 -35.50
N THR A 51 -17.88 -4.03 -35.07
CA THR A 51 -17.46 -3.01 -34.13
C THR A 51 -18.54 -2.80 -33.09
N MET A 52 -18.14 -2.57 -31.85
CA MET A 52 -19.02 -2.12 -30.78
C MET A 52 -18.74 -0.66 -30.48
N ASP A 53 -19.80 0.14 -30.52
CA ASP A 53 -19.74 1.51 -30.05
C ASP A 53 -20.02 1.51 -28.54
N PHE A 54 -19.09 2.06 -27.77
CA PHE A 54 -19.31 2.32 -26.35
C PHE A 54 -19.62 3.81 -26.19
N THR A 55 -20.90 4.12 -25.97
CA THR A 55 -21.37 5.46 -25.65
C THR A 55 -21.65 5.50 -24.15
N PRO A 56 -20.86 6.23 -23.34
CA PRO A 56 -21.11 6.33 -21.92
C PRO A 56 -22.42 7.09 -21.66
N ASP A 57 -23.35 6.43 -20.96
CA ASP A 57 -24.46 7.04 -20.23
C ASP A 57 -23.94 8.05 -19.19
N PRO A 58 -24.32 9.33 -19.29
CA PRO A 58 -23.91 10.36 -18.34
C PRO A 58 -24.62 10.28 -16.97
N ASP A 59 -25.74 9.56 -16.87
CA ASP A 59 -26.58 9.52 -15.67
C ASP A 59 -26.32 8.28 -14.79
N ASP A 60 -25.57 7.29 -15.28
CA ASP A 60 -25.15 6.10 -14.53
C ASP A 60 -23.66 6.16 -14.14
N ALA A 61 -23.41 6.42 -12.85
CA ALA A 61 -22.06 6.48 -12.28
C ALA A 61 -21.28 5.15 -12.34
N ASN A 62 -21.95 4.02 -12.56
CA ASN A 62 -21.32 2.72 -12.76
C ASN A 62 -21.11 2.39 -14.24
N HIS A 63 -21.66 3.20 -15.14
CA HIS A 63 -21.45 3.11 -16.58
C HIS A 63 -20.18 3.87 -17.02
N GLU A 64 -19.23 3.99 -16.10
CA GLU A 64 -17.92 4.57 -16.36
C GLU A 64 -16.96 3.55 -16.99
N ARG A 65 -16.15 4.07 -17.92
CA ARG A 65 -15.07 3.33 -18.57
C ARG A 65 -14.15 2.70 -17.53
N LYS A 66 -13.51 1.57 -17.88
CA LYS A 66 -12.29 1.03 -17.22
C LYS A 66 -11.06 1.97 -17.34
N LEU A 67 -11.29 3.29 -17.44
CA LEU A 67 -10.36 4.37 -17.71
C LEU A 67 -10.55 5.52 -16.68
N MET A 68 -10.73 5.21 -15.40
CA MET A 68 -10.38 6.12 -14.30
C MET A 68 -8.85 6.33 -14.23
N GLN A 69 -8.20 6.49 -15.39
CA GLN A 69 -6.81 6.82 -15.54
C GLN A 69 -6.76 8.19 -16.23
N ARG A 70 -6.58 9.23 -15.41
CA ARG A 70 -6.59 10.65 -15.84
C ARG A 70 -5.66 10.95 -17.02
N GLU A 71 -4.57 10.19 -17.13
CA GLU A 71 -3.54 10.38 -18.16
C GLU A 71 -3.46 9.14 -19.06
N TYR A 72 -3.32 9.34 -20.38
CA TYR A 72 -3.15 8.24 -21.33
C TYR A 72 -1.92 7.37 -20.99
N TYR A 73 -2.07 6.05 -21.01
CA TYR A 73 -0.99 5.11 -20.69
C TYR A 73 0.25 5.33 -21.58
N GLY A 74 1.44 5.36 -20.99
CA GLY A 74 2.69 5.64 -21.72
C GLY A 74 2.99 7.12 -22.03
N SER A 75 2.00 8.02 -21.88
CA SER A 75 2.22 9.47 -22.02
C SER A 75 3.27 9.98 -21.02
N ARG A 76 3.88 11.15 -21.31
CA ARG A 76 4.86 11.76 -20.38
C ARG A 76 4.23 12.08 -19.02
N ARG A 77 2.96 12.54 -19.02
CA ARG A 77 2.19 12.85 -17.80
C ARG A 77 1.87 11.57 -17.01
N TRP A 78 1.42 10.52 -17.68
CA TRP A 78 1.22 9.21 -17.05
C TRP A 78 2.51 8.66 -16.45
N ARG A 79 3.62 8.66 -17.19
CA ARG A 79 4.93 8.20 -16.67
C ARG A 79 5.35 8.97 -15.43
N ARG A 80 5.12 10.30 -15.40
CA ARG A 80 5.42 11.13 -14.23
C ARG A 80 4.54 10.77 -13.03
N LEU A 81 3.24 10.58 -13.25
CA LEU A 81 2.30 10.15 -12.21
C LEU A 81 2.66 8.75 -11.69
N PHE A 82 2.87 7.80 -12.60
CA PHE A 82 3.19 6.41 -12.30
C PHE A 82 4.53 6.28 -11.56
N LYS A 83 5.55 7.09 -11.92
CA LYS A 83 6.82 7.13 -11.18
C LYS A 83 6.65 7.53 -9.71
N ARG A 84 5.60 8.26 -9.33
CA ARG A 84 5.32 8.56 -7.91
C ARG A 84 4.97 7.31 -7.11
N ARG A 85 4.44 6.26 -7.75
CA ARG A 85 4.18 4.97 -7.10
C ARG A 85 5.47 4.34 -6.57
N ALA A 86 6.58 4.48 -7.28
CA ALA A 86 7.88 3.98 -6.83
C ALA A 86 8.32 4.65 -5.52
N LEU A 87 7.94 5.91 -5.27
CA LEU A 87 8.19 6.57 -3.99
C LEU A 87 7.40 5.92 -2.87
N VAL A 88 6.11 5.66 -3.09
CA VAL A 88 5.24 4.99 -2.10
C VAL A 88 5.73 3.57 -1.82
N GLU A 89 6.12 2.82 -2.85
CA GLU A 89 6.70 1.49 -2.69
C GLU A 89 8.03 1.54 -1.94
N GLY A 90 8.87 2.55 -2.18
CA GLY A 90 10.10 2.79 -1.42
C GLY A 90 9.83 3.05 0.07
N VAL A 91 8.87 3.92 0.39
CA VAL A 91 8.44 4.18 1.78
C VAL A 91 8.02 2.88 2.47
N PHE A 92 7.15 2.09 1.84
CA PHE A 92 6.71 0.82 2.43
C PHE A 92 7.80 -0.25 2.47
N GLY A 93 8.78 -0.20 1.57
CA GLY A 93 9.97 -1.06 1.61
C GLY A 93 10.81 -0.80 2.86
N ILE A 94 11.02 0.47 3.21
CA ILE A 94 11.72 0.88 4.43
C ILE A 94 10.93 0.47 5.68
N LEU A 95 9.65 0.85 5.74
CA LEU A 95 8.77 0.55 6.88
C LEU A 95 8.67 -0.96 7.18
N LYS A 96 8.63 -1.81 6.14
CA LYS A 96 8.48 -3.27 6.30
C LYS A 96 9.80 -4.01 6.46
N ASN A 97 10.94 -3.32 6.41
CA ASN A 97 12.23 -3.99 6.51
C ASN A 97 12.41 -4.60 7.91
N ALA A 98 12.60 -5.92 7.95
CA ALA A 98 12.70 -6.67 9.20
C ALA A 98 13.95 -6.32 10.02
N SER A 99 15.04 -5.91 9.35
CA SER A 99 16.28 -5.51 10.03
C SER A 99 16.24 -4.10 10.61
N ARG A 100 15.29 -3.26 10.17
CA ARG A 100 15.24 -1.84 10.54
C ARG A 100 13.99 -1.44 11.31
N GLN A 101 12.79 -1.64 10.74
CA GLN A 101 11.60 -0.94 11.22
C GLN A 101 10.45 -1.85 11.68
N ARG A 102 10.62 -3.18 11.57
CA ARG A 102 9.80 -4.23 12.21
C ARG A 102 8.27 -4.03 12.11
N LEU A 103 7.75 -3.24 11.16
CA LEU A 103 6.32 -3.10 10.98
C LEU A 103 5.79 -4.35 10.29
N ARG A 104 5.03 -5.14 11.03
CA ARG A 104 4.41 -6.37 10.54
C ARG A 104 3.06 -6.05 9.90
N ARG A 105 2.73 -6.75 8.81
CA ARG A 105 1.45 -6.61 8.08
C ARG A 105 0.21 -6.68 9.00
N GLY A 106 0.30 -7.42 10.12
CA GLY A 106 -0.78 -7.58 11.09
C GLY A 106 -1.10 -6.34 11.93
N GLN A 107 -0.23 -5.32 12.01
CA GLN A 107 -0.44 -4.14 12.87
C GLN A 107 -1.57 -3.23 12.38
N ASN A 108 -1.96 -3.33 11.10
CA ASN A 108 -3.10 -2.59 10.55
C ASN A 108 -4.45 -3.29 10.77
N ARG A 109 -4.48 -4.44 11.46
CA ARG A 109 -5.72 -5.18 11.74
C ARG A 109 -6.49 -4.65 12.95
N LEU A 110 -6.04 -3.55 13.54
CA LEU A 110 -6.72 -2.90 14.66
C LEU A 110 -7.90 -2.09 14.10
N PRO A 111 -9.15 -2.42 14.46
CA PRO A 111 -10.32 -1.69 13.98
C PRO A 111 -10.37 -0.29 14.60
N GLY A 112 -10.98 0.65 13.87
CA GLY A 112 -11.26 2.00 14.35
C GLY A 112 -10.30 3.08 13.84
N LEU A 113 -10.87 4.27 13.59
CA LEU A 113 -10.16 5.44 13.06
C LEU A 113 -9.05 5.93 13.98
N ALA A 114 -9.25 5.89 15.29
CA ALA A 114 -8.27 6.34 16.28
C ALA A 114 -6.99 5.48 16.21
N MET A 115 -7.13 4.15 16.25
CA MET A 115 -5.99 3.24 16.17
C MET A 115 -5.28 3.31 14.81
N ALA A 116 -6.04 3.43 13.72
CA ALA A 116 -5.48 3.64 12.39
C ALA A 116 -4.64 4.93 12.33
N SER A 117 -5.12 6.01 12.95
CA SER A 117 -4.44 7.31 13.00
C SER A 117 -3.16 7.25 13.82
N ILE A 118 -3.19 6.62 14.99
CA ILE A 118 -1.99 6.42 15.84
C ILE A 118 -0.95 5.59 15.09
N VAL A 119 -1.35 4.47 14.49
CA VAL A 119 -0.44 3.61 13.72
C VAL A 119 0.14 4.36 12.51
N ALA A 120 -0.66 5.20 11.84
CA ALA A 120 -0.17 6.04 10.75
C ALA A 120 0.85 7.09 11.22
N ALA A 121 0.59 7.75 12.36
CA ALA A 121 1.52 8.72 12.94
C ALA A 121 2.85 8.07 13.32
N VAL A 122 2.83 6.91 14.00
CA VAL A 122 4.04 6.15 14.34
C VAL A 122 4.84 5.78 13.09
N LYS A 123 4.17 5.35 12.02
CA LYS A 123 4.85 5.05 10.74
C LYS A 123 5.53 6.27 10.14
N ALA A 124 4.86 7.42 10.16
CA ALA A 124 5.44 8.65 9.63
C ALA A 124 6.67 9.06 10.45
N SER A 125 6.61 8.98 11.78
CA SER A 125 7.74 9.27 12.67
C SER A 125 8.94 8.36 12.40
N VAL A 126 8.72 7.05 12.35
CA VAL A 126 9.77 6.05 12.09
C VAL A 126 10.38 6.20 10.69
N PHE A 127 9.56 6.50 9.69
CA PHE A 127 10.07 6.79 8.35
C PHE A 127 10.95 8.05 8.34
N ASN A 128 10.50 9.14 8.97
CA ASN A 128 11.24 10.40 9.03
C ASN A 128 12.58 10.24 9.75
N GLU A 129 12.60 9.49 10.86
CA GLU A 129 13.81 9.19 11.61
C GLU A 129 14.87 8.52 10.74
N GLU A 130 14.50 7.56 9.90
CA GLU A 130 15.48 6.88 9.06
C GLU A 130 15.86 7.62 7.80
N GLN A 131 14.97 8.46 7.28
CA GLN A 131 15.38 9.43 6.28
C GLN A 131 16.42 10.39 6.86
N LEU A 132 16.28 10.80 8.13
CA LEU A 132 17.26 11.63 8.83
C LEU A 132 18.59 10.90 9.04
N ARG A 133 18.57 9.66 9.57
CA ARG A 133 19.78 8.83 9.74
C ARG A 133 20.49 8.57 8.41
N SER A 134 19.75 8.12 7.38
CA SER A 134 20.32 7.90 6.04
C SER A 134 20.82 9.18 5.37
N TRP A 135 20.19 10.32 5.64
CA TRP A 135 20.67 11.62 5.16
C TRP A 135 21.90 12.09 5.93
N HIS A 136 22.11 11.68 7.18
CA HIS A 136 23.33 11.99 7.92
C HIS A 136 24.49 11.11 7.45
N ASP A 137 24.25 9.82 7.21
CA ASP A 137 25.27 8.85 6.76
C ASP A 137 25.93 9.22 5.41
N ARG A 138 25.17 9.79 4.46
CA ARG A 138 25.66 9.99 3.07
C ARG A 138 26.57 11.23 2.89
N PRO A 139 26.22 12.43 3.39
CA PRO A 139 27.03 13.63 3.29
C PRO A 139 27.79 13.97 4.58
N ALA A 140 27.59 13.23 5.70
CA ALA A 140 28.14 13.51 7.03
C ALA A 140 27.90 14.95 7.53
N ARG A 141 26.80 15.58 7.08
CA ARG A 141 26.43 16.96 7.44
C ARG A 141 25.18 16.91 8.32
N GLY A 142 25.27 17.51 9.49
CA GLY A 142 24.19 17.61 10.47
C GLY A 142 24.73 17.49 11.90
N PRO A 143 24.02 17.99 12.91
CA PRO A 143 24.48 17.93 14.30
C PRO A 143 24.67 16.48 14.73
N ALA A 144 25.90 16.08 15.07
CA ALA A 144 26.22 14.71 15.48
C ALA A 144 25.58 14.34 16.83
N ASP A 145 25.22 15.36 17.62
CA ASP A 145 24.56 15.28 18.91
C ASP A 145 23.02 15.27 18.81
N HIS A 146 22.45 15.20 17.60
CA HIS A 146 21.01 15.16 17.43
C HIS A 146 20.41 13.93 18.17
N PRO A 147 19.41 14.10 19.06
CA PRO A 147 18.89 13.02 19.90
C PRO A 147 18.42 11.79 19.12
N LEU A 148 17.85 11.99 17.92
CA LEU A 148 17.39 10.91 17.03
C LEU A 148 18.49 10.22 16.22
N LEU A 149 19.75 10.67 16.32
CA LEU A 149 20.90 10.01 15.69
C LEU A 149 21.66 9.12 16.68
N GLN A 150 21.30 9.17 17.97
CA GLN A 150 21.91 8.32 18.97
C GLN A 150 21.61 6.84 18.68
N PRO A 151 22.51 5.92 19.07
CA PRO A 151 22.24 4.49 18.98
C PRO A 151 20.98 4.14 19.74
N ASP A 152 20.14 3.29 19.17
CA ASP A 152 18.97 2.78 19.89
C ASP A 152 19.46 2.01 21.12
N PRO A 153 18.82 2.20 22.28
CA PRO A 153 19.17 1.45 23.47
C PRO A 153 18.99 -0.06 23.20
N PRO A 154 19.83 -0.92 23.80
CA PRO A 154 19.72 -2.35 23.61
C PRO A 154 18.30 -2.85 23.92
N TYR A 155 17.70 -3.55 22.97
CA TYR A 155 16.37 -4.12 23.11
C TYR A 155 16.44 -5.43 23.90
N TRP A 156 16.06 -5.37 25.17
CA TRP A 156 16.04 -6.51 26.08
C TRP A 156 14.80 -7.41 25.96
N GLY A 157 13.91 -7.13 24.99
CA GLY A 157 12.64 -7.83 24.87
C GLY A 157 11.53 -7.25 25.74
N PHE A 158 10.37 -7.92 25.72
CA PHE A 158 9.33 -7.73 26.70
C PHE A 158 8.91 -9.11 27.23
N ARG A 159 8.54 -9.15 28.50
CA ARG A 159 7.92 -10.31 29.14
C ARG A 159 6.55 -9.87 29.60
N ASP A 160 5.53 -10.62 29.21
CA ASP A 160 4.18 -10.39 29.73
C ASP A 160 4.17 -10.72 31.22
N LEU A 161 3.74 -9.75 32.03
CA LEU A 161 3.58 -9.95 33.47
C LEU A 161 2.27 -10.71 33.72
N THR A 162 2.31 -11.66 34.65
CA THR A 162 1.08 -12.18 35.24
C THR A 162 0.36 -11.07 36.02
N LYS A 163 -0.94 -11.26 36.30
CA LYS A 163 -1.74 -10.29 37.06
C LYS A 163 -1.15 -10.01 38.45
N GLU A 164 -0.60 -11.04 39.10
CA GLU A 164 0.08 -10.94 40.39
C GLU A 164 1.35 -10.08 40.28
N GLU A 165 2.19 -10.35 39.28
CA GLU A 165 3.43 -9.60 39.05
C GLU A 165 3.18 -8.14 38.67
N ALA A 166 2.17 -7.87 37.84
CA ALA A 166 1.78 -6.50 37.48
C ALA A 166 1.35 -5.71 38.72
N LYS A 167 0.54 -6.32 39.61
CA LYS A 167 0.14 -5.70 40.88
C LYS A 167 1.33 -5.43 41.80
N ALA A 168 2.30 -6.35 41.85
CA ALA A 168 3.49 -6.18 42.67
C ALA A 168 4.36 -5.00 42.18
N VAL A 169 4.56 -4.90 40.86
CA VAL A 169 5.29 -3.78 40.23
C VAL A 169 4.58 -2.45 40.48
N ASP A 170 3.25 -2.40 40.30
CA ASP A 170 2.45 -1.19 40.58
C ASP A 170 2.54 -0.78 42.05
N ALA A 171 2.45 -1.74 42.98
CA ALA A 171 2.55 -1.48 44.41
C ALA A 171 3.94 -0.93 44.79
N GLU A 172 5.01 -1.47 44.21
CA GLU A 172 6.36 -0.96 44.41
C GLU A 172 6.54 0.45 43.82
N HIS A 173 6.02 0.70 42.62
CA HIS A 173 6.07 2.01 41.99
C HIS A 173 5.32 3.06 42.83
N LEU A 174 4.10 2.73 43.30
CA LEU A 174 3.33 3.59 44.20
C LEU A 174 4.05 3.82 45.53
N ARG A 175 4.72 2.81 46.09
CA ARG A 175 5.53 2.96 47.30
C ARG A 175 6.70 3.90 47.08
N ARG A 176 7.41 3.82 45.94
CA ARG A 176 8.52 4.74 45.60
C ARG A 176 8.02 6.18 45.43
N LEU A 177 6.89 6.38 44.75
CA LEU A 177 6.28 7.71 44.59
C LEU A 177 5.85 8.30 45.95
N ARG A 178 5.30 7.49 46.85
CA ARG A 178 4.92 7.90 48.21
C ARG A 178 6.13 8.13 49.11
N GLY A 179 7.19 7.33 48.97
CA GLY A 179 8.44 7.47 49.72
C GLY A 179 9.33 8.64 49.25
N GLY A 180 9.11 9.16 48.04
CA GLY A 180 9.82 10.33 47.49
C GLY A 180 9.29 11.68 47.97
N HIS A 181 8.18 11.73 48.72
CA HIS A 181 7.60 12.95 49.28
C HIS A 181 7.63 12.93 50.81
N MET A 182 8.82 13.13 51.38
CA MET A 182 9.00 13.86 52.64
C MET A 182 10.35 14.58 52.61
N GLN A 183 10.43 15.68 51.85
CA GLN A 183 11.28 16.78 52.30
C GLN A 183 10.41 17.64 53.23
N PRO A 184 10.80 17.84 54.50
CA PRO A 184 10.08 18.75 55.37
C PRO A 184 10.23 20.16 54.79
N VAL A 185 9.11 20.76 54.41
CA VAL A 185 9.06 22.21 54.18
C VAL A 185 9.31 22.84 55.54
N LEU A 186 10.41 23.59 55.64
CA LEU A 186 10.74 24.46 56.75
C LEU A 186 9.51 25.30 57.14
N GLU A 187 8.98 25.06 58.33
CA GLU A 187 8.09 26.03 58.99
C GLU A 187 8.97 27.19 59.47
N ALA A 188 8.93 28.28 58.72
CA ALA A 188 9.39 29.59 59.15
C ALA A 188 8.14 30.45 59.42
N ALA A 189 7.83 30.62 60.71
CA ALA A 189 7.29 31.84 61.33
C ALA A 189 7.09 31.59 62.84
#